data_AF-A0A5S4YW58-F1
#
_entry.id   AF-A0A5S4YW58-F1
#
_cell.length_a   1.000
_cell.length_b   1.000
_cell.length_c   1.000
_cell.angle_alpha   90.00
_cell.angle_beta   90.00
_cell.angle_gamma   90.00
#
_symmetry.space_group_name_H-M   'P 1'
#
loop_
_entity.id
_entity.type
_entity.pdbx_description
1 polymer ?
#
loop_
_entity_poly.entity_id
_entity_poly.type
_entity_poly.pdbx_seq_one_letter_code
_entity_poly.pdbx_strand_id
1 'polypeptide(L)'
;MCTDRIPVYRQRTTSLARALAAMGALLLVTTAAQFSANARVLSDADLDKISSVRKLSIDVMTDITMLSRRPDLSQTDSDCVKSTLRSLTQIAAELQSYEYLITIESELKNFDDDNTLRGVLRFAVQNALKILETERKHLVEVSDQCARNPISAEKARQATQFIESTQSVLKSLQPRL
;
A
#
# COMPACT_ATOMS: atom_id res chain seq x y z
N MET A 1 -80.28 7.22 17.96
CA MET A 1 -80.36 8.50 18.71
C MET A 1 -80.21 8.19 20.19
N CYS A 2 -79.46 9.03 20.90
CA CYS A 2 -79.22 9.05 22.35
C CYS A 2 -78.26 7.95 22.87
N THR A 3 -77.21 8.22 23.65
CA THR A 3 -76.46 9.42 24.05
C THR A 3 -75.26 8.90 24.87
N ASP A 4 -74.18 9.67 24.86
CA ASP A 4 -73.07 9.70 25.82
C ASP A 4 -73.22 8.97 27.16
N ARG A 5 -72.12 8.31 27.56
CA ARG A 5 -71.59 8.42 28.93
C ARG A 5 -70.13 7.93 28.98
N ILE A 6 -69.22 8.90 29.04
CA ILE A 6 -67.90 8.72 29.66
C ILE A 6 -68.12 8.76 31.19
N PRO A 7 -67.39 7.95 31.96
CA PRO A 7 -66.71 8.54 33.10
C PRO A 7 -65.22 8.19 33.16
N VAL A 8 -64.54 9.11 33.82
CA VAL A 8 -63.11 9.39 33.87
C VAL A 8 -62.48 8.78 35.13
N TYR A 9 -61.18 8.49 35.03
CA TYR A 9 -60.16 8.39 36.08
C TYR A 9 -60.00 7.10 36.93
N ARG A 10 -58.82 6.47 36.81
CA ARG A 10 -57.85 6.41 37.92
C ARG A 10 -56.42 6.13 37.44
N GLN A 11 -55.56 7.13 37.56
CA GLN A 11 -54.11 7.01 37.50
C GLN A 11 -53.57 6.18 38.68
N ARG A 12 -52.60 5.29 38.40
CA ARG A 12 -51.42 5.01 39.24
C ARG A 12 -50.31 4.47 38.32
N THR A 13 -49.43 5.34 37.84
CA THR A 13 -48.08 5.53 38.40
C THR A 13 -47.22 4.26 38.37
N THR A 14 -46.42 4.10 37.32
CA THR A 14 -44.97 3.91 37.51
C THR A 14 -44.26 4.79 36.49
N SER A 15 -43.64 5.83 37.04
CA SER A 15 -42.70 6.70 36.38
C SER A 15 -41.39 5.96 36.11
N LEU A 16 -40.57 6.58 35.27
CA LEU A 16 -39.10 6.45 35.18
C LEU A 16 -38.56 5.54 34.08
N ALA A 17 -38.72 6.02 32.84
CA ALA A 17 -37.59 6.38 31.97
C ALA A 17 -38.16 7.25 30.83
N ARG A 18 -38.35 8.57 31.01
CA ARG A 18 -37.29 9.60 30.84
C ARG A 18 -36.16 9.06 29.96
N ALA A 19 -35.88 9.58 28.78
CA ALA A 19 -36.14 10.90 28.25
C ALA A 19 -35.94 10.82 26.73
N LEU A 20 -36.79 11.46 25.93
CA LEU A 20 -36.47 12.75 25.27
C LEU A 20 -35.30 12.62 24.27
N ALA A 21 -35.39 13.07 23.03
CA ALA A 21 -36.42 13.85 22.38
C ALA A 21 -36.07 13.99 20.89
N ALA A 22 -37.10 14.41 20.15
CA ALA A 22 -37.04 15.40 19.07
C ALA A 22 -36.27 15.01 17.79
N MET A 23 -36.99 14.70 16.71
CA MET A 23 -37.59 15.66 15.76
C MET A 23 -36.53 16.33 14.87
N GLY A 24 -36.78 16.30 13.56
CA GLY A 24 -36.33 17.40 12.70
C GLY A 24 -35.94 16.95 11.31
N ALA A 25 -36.88 17.12 10.38
CA ALA A 25 -36.77 16.78 8.98
C ALA A 25 -35.66 17.53 8.20
N LEU A 26 -35.40 16.97 7.02
CA LEU A 26 -35.14 17.68 5.75
C LEU A 26 -33.72 18.26 5.53
N LEU A 27 -32.99 17.66 4.59
CA LEU A 27 -32.53 18.36 3.39
C LEU A 27 -31.93 17.38 2.38
N LEU A 28 -32.59 17.29 1.22
CA LEU A 28 -31.97 16.88 -0.03
C LEU A 28 -30.75 17.74 -0.28
N VAL A 29 -29.58 17.12 -0.32
CA VAL A 29 -28.43 17.62 -1.06
C VAL A 29 -27.95 16.46 -1.93
N THR A 30 -28.80 16.05 -2.89
CA THR A 30 -28.32 15.49 -4.15
C THR A 30 -27.76 16.63 -4.98
N THR A 31 -26.70 17.27 -4.50
CA THR A 31 -25.84 18.06 -5.38
C THR A 31 -25.13 17.06 -6.25
N ALA A 32 -25.33 17.21 -7.55
CA ALA A 32 -24.31 16.87 -8.51
C ALA A 32 -22.95 17.33 -7.96
N ALA A 33 -22.15 16.41 -7.42
CA ALA A 33 -20.71 16.53 -7.51
C ALA A 33 -20.44 16.08 -8.94
N GLN A 34 -20.53 17.01 -9.91
CA GLN A 34 -19.34 17.67 -10.40
C GLN A 34 -18.30 16.58 -10.65
N PHE A 35 -18.20 16.19 -11.92
CA PHE A 35 -16.98 15.61 -12.45
C PHE A 35 -15.86 16.62 -12.16
N SER A 36 -15.33 16.61 -10.94
CA SER A 36 -13.96 16.99 -10.72
C SER A 36 -13.21 16.03 -11.62
N ALA A 37 -12.76 16.53 -12.76
CA ALA A 37 -11.62 15.97 -13.43
C ALA A 37 -10.48 16.06 -12.41
N ASN A 38 -10.44 15.10 -11.48
CA ASN A 38 -9.37 14.95 -10.53
C ASN A 38 -8.16 14.75 -11.42
N ALA A 39 -7.29 15.74 -11.40
CA ALA A 39 -6.10 15.74 -12.19
C ALA A 39 -5.17 14.69 -11.57
N ARG A 40 -5.31 13.46 -12.09
CA ARG A 40 -4.60 12.29 -11.63
C ARG A 40 -3.39 12.12 -12.53
N VAL A 41 -2.21 12.32 -11.98
CA VAL A 41 -0.95 12.13 -12.68
C VAL A 41 -0.79 10.65 -13.03
N LEU A 42 -1.17 9.74 -12.12
CA LEU A 42 -1.21 8.30 -12.34
C LEU A 42 -2.60 7.80 -12.77
N SER A 43 -2.63 6.84 -13.69
CA SER A 43 -3.85 6.16 -14.10
C SER A 43 -4.18 5.02 -13.12
N ASP A 44 -5.43 4.54 -13.09
CA ASP A 44 -5.78 3.34 -12.30
C ASP A 44 -4.90 2.13 -12.67
N ALA A 45 -4.60 1.97 -13.96
CA ALA A 45 -3.70 0.92 -14.43
C ALA A 45 -2.27 1.07 -13.89
N ASP A 46 -1.79 2.29 -13.65
CA ASP A 46 -0.47 2.51 -13.06
C ASP A 46 -0.47 2.20 -11.56
N LEU A 47 -1.56 2.54 -10.86
CA LEU A 47 -1.75 2.18 -9.46
C LEU A 47 -1.86 0.66 -9.27
N ASP A 48 -2.51 -0.04 -10.20
CA ASP A 48 -2.58 -1.51 -10.20
C ASP A 48 -1.19 -2.15 -10.39
N LYS A 49 -0.33 -1.58 -11.24
CA LYS A 49 1.07 -2.03 -11.38
C LYS A 49 1.86 -1.82 -10.09
N ILE A 50 1.70 -0.66 -9.45
CA ILE A 50 2.37 -0.37 -8.16
C ILE A 50 1.89 -1.33 -7.07
N SER A 51 0.58 -1.59 -7.00
CA SER A 51 -0.01 -2.57 -6.07
C SER A 51 0.51 -3.99 -6.32
N SER A 52 0.70 -4.36 -7.58
CA SER A 52 1.29 -5.65 -7.96
C SER A 52 2.74 -5.78 -7.48
N VAL A 53 3.55 -4.71 -7.59
CA VAL A 53 4.91 -4.66 -7.03
C VAL A 53 4.89 -4.85 -5.52
N ARG A 54 3.98 -4.17 -4.81
CA ARG A 54 3.84 -4.33 -3.35
C ARG A 54 3.56 -5.78 -2.97
N LYS A 55 2.65 -6.45 -3.69
CA LYS A 55 2.34 -7.87 -3.45
C LYS A 55 3.58 -8.75 -3.68
N LEU A 56 4.28 -8.58 -4.81
CA LEU A 56 5.50 -9.36 -5.08
C LEU A 56 6.58 -9.13 -4.01
N SER A 57 6.72 -7.90 -3.51
CA SER A 57 7.66 -7.57 -2.44
C SER A 57 7.35 -8.37 -1.17
N ILE A 58 6.07 -8.41 -0.76
CA ILE A 58 5.63 -9.18 0.42
C ILE A 58 5.91 -10.67 0.24
N ASP A 59 5.59 -11.22 -0.95
CA ASP A 59 5.77 -12.64 -1.24
C ASP A 59 7.26 -13.04 -1.17
N VAL A 60 8.13 -12.31 -1.88
CA VAL A 60 9.59 -12.56 -1.87
C VAL A 60 10.17 -12.37 -0.48
N MET A 61 9.70 -11.35 0.25
CA MET A 61 10.23 -11.06 1.58
C MET A 61 9.82 -12.10 2.62
N THR A 62 8.60 -12.60 2.53
CA THR A 62 8.10 -13.70 3.34
C THR A 62 8.90 -14.97 3.09
N ASP A 63 9.07 -15.35 1.83
CA ASP A 63 9.81 -16.56 1.43
C ASP A 63 11.23 -16.60 1.98
N ILE A 64 11.97 -15.49 1.82
CA ILE A 64 13.38 -15.41 2.22
C ILE A 64 13.51 -15.30 3.74
N THR A 65 12.59 -14.62 4.41
CA THR A 65 12.52 -14.59 5.88
C THR A 65 12.22 -15.97 6.46
N MET A 66 11.31 -16.72 5.85
CA MET A 66 11.00 -18.09 6.27
C MET A 66 12.21 -19.00 6.08
N LEU A 67 12.90 -18.89 4.95
CA LEU A 67 14.13 -19.64 4.71
C LEU A 67 15.24 -19.27 5.70
N SER A 68 15.43 -18.00 6.03
CA SER A 68 16.51 -17.56 6.93
C SER A 68 16.36 -18.07 8.37
N ARG A 69 15.17 -18.55 8.73
CA ARG A 69 14.83 -19.10 10.06
C ARG A 69 14.92 -20.62 10.12
N ARG A 70 15.21 -21.28 9.00
CA ARG A 70 15.30 -22.74 8.95
C ARG A 70 16.54 -23.23 9.70
N PRO A 71 16.38 -24.10 10.71
CA PRO A 71 17.51 -24.59 11.50
C PRO A 71 18.32 -25.67 10.77
N ASP A 72 17.80 -26.21 9.68
CA ASP A 72 18.40 -27.30 8.90
C ASP A 72 19.30 -26.82 7.75
N LEU A 73 19.52 -25.51 7.63
CA LEU A 73 20.47 -24.95 6.68
C LEU A 73 21.91 -25.11 7.17
N SER A 74 22.83 -25.30 6.21
CA SER A 74 24.26 -25.16 6.51
C SER A 74 24.55 -23.74 7.00
N GLN A 75 25.66 -23.55 7.72
CA GLN A 75 26.09 -22.22 8.16
C GLN A 75 26.28 -21.29 6.95
N THR A 76 26.91 -21.78 5.88
CA THR A 76 27.15 -21.01 4.66
C THR A 76 25.84 -20.64 3.95
N ASP A 77 24.87 -21.56 3.88
CA ASP A 77 23.52 -21.23 3.37
C ASP A 77 22.84 -20.16 4.21
N SER A 78 22.90 -20.31 5.53
CA SER A 78 22.29 -19.35 6.45
C SER A 78 22.86 -17.95 6.27
N ASP A 79 24.18 -17.83 6.09
CA ASP A 79 24.84 -16.54 5.89
C ASP A 79 24.48 -15.91 4.54
N CYS A 80 24.42 -16.72 3.47
CA CYS A 80 23.96 -16.28 2.16
C CYS A 80 22.51 -15.79 2.16
N VAL A 81 21.60 -16.56 2.77
CA VAL A 81 20.18 -16.19 2.88
C VAL A 81 20.01 -14.93 3.73
N LYS A 82 20.75 -14.79 4.83
CA LYS A 82 20.73 -13.57 5.66
C LYS A 82 21.26 -12.35 4.91
N SER A 83 22.28 -12.51 4.07
CA SER A 83 22.78 -11.43 3.21
C SER A 83 21.70 -10.97 2.23
N THR A 84 21.04 -11.93 1.56
CA THR A 84 19.91 -11.66 0.65
C THR A 84 18.76 -10.96 1.38
N LEU A 85 18.39 -11.44 2.57
CA LEU A 85 17.34 -10.84 3.41
C LEU A 85 17.67 -9.39 3.79
N ARG A 86 18.94 -9.11 4.14
CA ARG A 86 19.39 -7.76 4.49
C ARG A 86 19.22 -6.79 3.32
N SER A 87 19.68 -7.15 2.13
CA SER A 87 19.51 -6.33 0.92
C SER A 87 18.06 -6.06 0.61
N LEU A 88 17.21 -7.09 0.66
CA LEU A 88 15.78 -6.92 0.41
C LEU A 88 15.10 -6.03 1.46
N THR A 89 15.49 -6.14 2.73
CA THR A 89 14.94 -5.29 3.79
C THR A 89 15.35 -3.83 3.58
N GLN A 90 16.59 -3.59 3.16
CA GLN A 90 17.08 -2.25 2.83
C GLN A 90 16.31 -1.65 1.65
N ILE A 91 16.11 -2.42 0.57
CA ILE A 91 15.28 -2.00 -0.56
C ILE A 91 13.85 -1.68 -0.12
N ALA A 92 13.23 -2.55 0.68
CA ALA A 92 11.86 -2.39 1.11
C ALA A 92 11.67 -1.10 1.95
N ALA A 93 12.61 -0.79 2.84
CA ALA A 93 12.58 0.44 3.63
C ALA A 93 12.70 1.69 2.74
N GLU A 94 13.62 1.68 1.77
CA GLU A 94 13.81 2.79 0.82
C GLU A 94 12.59 2.96 -0.09
N LEU A 95 12.06 1.86 -0.65
CA LEU A 95 10.86 1.90 -1.50
C LEU A 95 9.63 2.35 -0.73
N GLN A 96 9.46 1.96 0.53
CA GLN A 96 8.32 2.38 1.35
C GLN A 96 8.30 3.90 1.59
N SER A 97 9.48 4.50 1.80
CA SER A 97 9.65 5.95 1.91
C SER A 97 9.12 6.69 0.68
N TYR A 98 9.37 6.13 -0.52
CA TYR A 98 8.91 6.73 -1.79
C TYR A 98 7.48 6.33 -2.16
N GLU A 99 7.05 5.13 -1.80
CA GLU A 99 5.68 4.66 -1.98
C GLU A 99 4.71 5.55 -1.20
N TYR A 100 5.09 6.01 0.00
CA TYR A 100 4.32 7.00 0.75
C TYR A 100 4.10 8.28 -0.08
N LEU A 101 5.14 8.78 -0.76
CA LEU A 101 5.04 9.96 -1.63
C LEU A 101 4.17 9.72 -2.88
N ILE A 102 4.11 8.48 -3.38
CA ILE A 102 3.28 8.10 -4.54
C ILE A 102 1.82 7.89 -4.11
N THR A 103 1.59 7.23 -2.98
CA THR A 103 0.25 6.92 -2.45
C THR A 103 -0.48 8.19 -2.01
N ILE A 104 0.29 9.19 -1.58
CA ILE A 104 -0.20 10.55 -1.31
C ILE A 104 -0.96 11.13 -2.52
N GLU A 105 -0.57 10.86 -3.77
CA GLU A 105 -1.37 11.26 -4.96
C GLU A 105 -2.79 10.67 -4.96
N SER A 106 -2.94 9.43 -4.49
CA SER A 106 -4.25 8.77 -4.42
C SER A 106 -5.16 9.29 -3.31
N GLU A 107 -4.57 9.92 -2.28
CA GLU A 107 -5.27 10.43 -1.09
C GLU A 107 -5.47 11.95 -1.11
N LEU A 108 -4.65 12.67 -1.88
CA LEU A 108 -4.71 14.12 -2.00
C LEU A 108 -5.78 14.56 -3.00
N LYS A 109 -7.01 14.72 -2.51
CA LYS A 109 -8.08 15.41 -3.23
C LYS A 109 -7.86 16.92 -3.44
N ASN A 110 -6.78 17.50 -2.90
CA ASN A 110 -6.61 18.95 -2.73
C ASN A 110 -5.32 19.53 -3.32
N PHE A 111 -4.59 18.81 -4.16
CA PHE A 111 -3.45 19.40 -4.88
C PHE A 111 -3.95 20.07 -6.16
N ASP A 112 -3.87 21.41 -6.19
CA ASP A 112 -4.34 22.25 -7.30
C ASP A 112 -3.25 22.45 -8.38
N ASP A 113 -2.07 21.82 -8.23
CA ASP A 113 -0.95 21.91 -9.18
C ASP A 113 -0.35 20.54 -9.51
N ASP A 114 -0.77 20.01 -10.66
CA ASP A 114 -0.27 18.77 -11.26
C ASP A 114 1.23 18.78 -11.54
N ASN A 115 1.82 19.95 -11.83
CA ASN A 115 3.22 20.03 -12.19
C ASN A 115 4.12 19.79 -10.97
N THR A 116 3.71 20.29 -9.80
CA THR A 116 4.38 20.02 -8.54
C THR A 116 4.27 18.53 -8.18
N LEU A 117 3.07 17.95 -8.29
CA LEU A 117 2.85 16.53 -7.99
C LEU A 117 3.64 15.60 -8.91
N ARG A 118 3.63 15.89 -10.21
CA ARG A 118 4.45 15.24 -11.24
C ARG A 118 5.95 15.37 -10.94
N GLY A 119 6.41 16.51 -10.44
CA GLY A 119 7.79 16.73 -10.03
C GLY A 119 8.20 15.85 -8.84
N VAL A 120 7.35 15.76 -7.82
CA VAL A 120 7.56 14.89 -6.64
C VAL A 120 7.58 13.42 -7.05
N LEU A 121 6.62 12.99 -7.87
CA LEU A 121 6.55 11.62 -8.38
C LEU A 121 7.78 11.28 -9.24
N ARG A 122 8.21 12.19 -10.13
CA ARG A 122 9.41 12.01 -10.96
C ARG A 122 10.65 11.83 -10.08
N PHE A 123 10.80 12.68 -9.06
CA PHE A 123 11.90 12.59 -8.10
C PHE A 123 11.89 11.25 -7.35
N ALA A 124 10.73 10.82 -6.84
CA ALA A 124 10.58 9.55 -6.14
C ALA A 124 10.93 8.36 -7.05
N VAL A 125 10.40 8.32 -8.28
CA VAL A 125 10.68 7.27 -9.27
C VAL A 125 12.16 7.21 -9.64
N GLN A 126 12.81 8.35 -9.90
CA GLN A 126 14.22 8.40 -10.26
C GLN A 126 15.14 7.89 -9.14
N ASN A 127 14.86 8.27 -7.88
CA ASN A 127 15.65 7.80 -6.74
C ASN A 127 15.42 6.31 -6.46
N ALA A 128 14.18 5.85 -6.52
CA ALA A 128 13.86 4.42 -6.40
C ALA A 128 14.61 3.59 -7.45
N LEU A 129 14.63 4.03 -8.72
CA LEU A 129 15.37 3.34 -9.78
C LEU A 129 16.88 3.26 -9.52
N LYS A 130 17.48 4.31 -8.95
CA LYS A 130 18.92 4.35 -8.63
C LYS A 130 19.27 3.37 -7.50
N ILE A 131 18.42 3.30 -6.46
CA ILE A 131 18.60 2.37 -5.34
C ILE A 131 18.43 0.94 -5.82
N LEU A 132 17.36 0.67 -6.58
CA LEU A 132 17.11 -0.64 -7.17
C LEU A 132 18.29 -1.10 -8.03
N GLU A 133 18.91 -0.22 -8.82
CA GLU A 133 20.08 -0.59 -9.62
C GLU A 133 21.31 -0.94 -8.77
N THR A 134 21.52 -0.22 -7.68
CA THR A 134 22.62 -0.49 -6.74
C THR A 134 22.44 -1.84 -6.08
N GLU A 135 21.23 -2.12 -5.59
CA GLU A 135 20.90 -3.34 -4.88
C GLU A 135 20.82 -4.55 -5.82
N ARG A 136 20.41 -4.36 -7.08
CA ARG A 136 20.51 -5.39 -8.13
C ARG A 136 21.93 -5.90 -8.26
N LYS A 137 22.91 -5.00 -8.33
CA LYS A 137 24.33 -5.38 -8.44
C LYS A 137 24.80 -6.14 -7.21
N HIS A 138 24.46 -5.66 -6.02
CA HIS A 138 24.80 -6.34 -4.77
C HIS A 138 24.19 -7.76 -4.70
N LEU A 139 22.92 -7.94 -5.10
CA LEU A 139 22.31 -9.27 -5.13
C LEU A 139 22.93 -10.22 -6.15
N VAL A 140 23.38 -9.71 -7.30
CA VAL A 140 24.16 -10.50 -8.27
C VAL A 140 25.48 -10.97 -7.62
N GLU A 141 26.19 -10.06 -6.94
CA GLU A 141 27.43 -10.41 -6.23
C GLU A 141 27.17 -11.46 -5.11
N VAL A 142 26.08 -11.32 -4.35
CA VAL A 142 25.67 -12.33 -3.35
C VAL A 142 25.34 -13.66 -4.03
N SER A 143 24.63 -13.64 -5.16
CA SER A 143 24.31 -14.87 -5.92
C SER A 143 25.57 -15.58 -6.37
N ASP A 144 26.56 -14.85 -6.90
CA ASP A 144 27.85 -15.40 -7.36
C ASP A 144 28.67 -15.98 -6.19
N GLN A 145 28.74 -15.26 -5.06
CA GLN A 145 29.40 -15.73 -3.85
C GLN A 145 28.75 -17.00 -3.28
N CYS A 146 27.42 -17.11 -3.46
CA CYS A 146 26.61 -18.20 -2.96
C CYS A 146 26.35 -19.28 -4.03
N ALA A 147 27.00 -19.24 -5.19
CA ALA A 147 26.72 -20.14 -6.32
C ALA A 147 26.90 -21.63 -6.01
N ARG A 148 27.73 -21.97 -5.01
CA ARG A 148 27.93 -23.35 -4.53
C ARG A 148 26.77 -23.87 -3.68
N ASN A 149 25.82 -23.01 -3.34
CA ASN A 149 24.70 -23.27 -2.45
C ASN A 149 23.39 -23.04 -3.22
N PRO A 150 22.82 -24.09 -3.85
CA PRO A 150 21.74 -23.93 -4.84
C PRO A 150 20.50 -23.20 -4.32
N ILE A 151 20.11 -23.48 -3.07
CA ILE A 151 18.94 -22.86 -2.44
C ILE A 151 19.17 -21.36 -2.24
N SER A 152 20.34 -21.00 -1.70
CA SER A 152 20.71 -19.62 -1.44
C SER A 152 20.88 -18.81 -2.72
N ALA A 153 21.57 -19.38 -3.72
CA ALA A 153 21.74 -18.76 -5.03
C ALA A 153 20.40 -18.52 -5.74
N GLU A 154 19.47 -19.48 -5.66
CA GLU A 154 18.13 -19.34 -6.25
C GLU A 154 17.33 -18.23 -5.56
N LYS A 155 17.43 -18.08 -4.24
CA LYS A 155 16.76 -16.98 -3.53
C LYS A 155 17.37 -15.61 -3.85
N ALA A 156 18.69 -15.51 -4.00
CA ALA A 156 19.32 -14.30 -4.50
C ALA A 156 18.85 -13.97 -5.93
N ARG A 157 18.70 -14.98 -6.80
CA ARG A 157 18.15 -14.82 -8.16
C ARG A 157 16.69 -14.36 -8.14
N GLN A 158 15.84 -14.95 -7.30
CA GLN A 158 14.44 -14.53 -7.12
C GLN A 158 14.35 -13.07 -6.66
N ALA A 159 15.20 -12.67 -5.71
CA ALA A 159 15.30 -11.29 -5.24
C ALA A 159 15.73 -10.32 -6.36
N THR A 160 16.70 -10.70 -7.19
CA THR A 160 17.11 -9.93 -8.38
C THR A 160 15.96 -9.75 -9.38
N GLN A 161 15.19 -10.81 -9.66
CA GLN A 161 14.04 -10.74 -10.56
C GLN A 161 12.94 -9.80 -10.05
N PHE A 162 12.73 -9.76 -8.73
CA PHE A 162 11.83 -8.79 -8.12
C PHE A 162 12.28 -7.34 -8.34
N ILE A 163 13.58 -7.07 -8.16
CA ILE A 163 14.14 -5.73 -8.43
C ILE A 163 13.94 -5.34 -9.89
N GLU A 164 14.26 -6.23 -10.83
CA GLU A 164 14.13 -5.97 -12.27
C GLU A 164 12.66 -5.70 -12.67
N SER A 165 11.74 -6.48 -12.12
CA SER A 165 10.30 -6.27 -12.32
C SER A 165 9.84 -4.93 -11.78
N THR A 166 10.31 -4.54 -10.59
CA THR A 166 10.02 -3.24 -9.98
C THR A 166 10.58 -2.09 -10.80
N GLN A 167 11.82 -2.20 -11.27
CA GLN A 167 12.43 -1.21 -12.16
C GLN A 167 11.64 -1.05 -13.46
N SER A 168 11.14 -2.15 -14.03
CA SER A 168 10.31 -2.13 -15.24
C SER A 168 9.01 -1.35 -15.02
N VAL A 169 8.32 -1.61 -13.91
CA VAL A 169 7.11 -0.87 -13.52
C VAL A 169 7.41 0.63 -13.36
N LEU A 170 8.42 0.98 -12.58
CA LEU A 170 8.79 2.38 -12.33
C LEU A 170 9.21 3.12 -13.61
N LYS A 171 9.96 2.47 -14.50
CA LYS A 171 10.31 3.03 -15.83
C LYS A 171 9.07 3.28 -16.68
N SER A 172 8.06 2.41 -16.60
CA SER A 172 6.80 2.59 -17.34
C SER A 172 5.99 3.81 -16.89
N LEU A 173 6.23 4.32 -15.68
CA LEU A 173 5.58 5.53 -15.17
C LEU A 173 6.22 6.81 -15.72
N GLN A 174 7.52 6.79 -16.02
CA GLN A 174 8.29 7.99 -16.40
C GLN A 174 7.69 8.83 -17.53
N PRO A 175 7.11 8.28 -18.61
CA PRO A 175 6.51 9.10 -19.68
C PRO A 175 5.35 9.98 -19.22
N ARG A 176 4.70 9.61 -18.11
CA ARG A 176 3.53 10.31 -17.54
C ARG A 176 3.95 11.34 -16.49
N LEU A 177 5.19 11.22 -16.00
CA LEU A 177 5.83 12.10 -15.04
C LEU A 177 6.61 13.19 -15.78
#